data_AF-A0A3C1RAS3-F1
#
_entry.id   AF-A0A3C1RAS3-F1
#
_cell.length_a   1.000
_cell.length_b   1.000
_cell.length_c   1.000
_cell.angle_alpha   90.00
_cell.angle_beta   90.00
_cell.angle_gamma   90.00
#
_symmetry.space_group_name_H-M   'P 1'
#
loop_
_entity.id
_entity.type
_entity.pdbx_description
1 polymer ?
#
loop_
_entity_poly.entity_id
_entity_poly.type
_entity_poly.pdbx_seq_one_letter_code
_entity_poly.pdbx_strand_id
1 'polypeptide(L)' 'MGKNKLARFAENKILPNVIQPTREDALNGFDLKGKWRTDFFKNDNPIVLELGCGKGEYSVGLAKTFPEKNFIG' A
#
# COMPACT_ATOMS: atom_id res chain seq x y z
N MET A 1 -9.28 -5.38 24.12
CA MET A 1 -8.85 -4.08 23.54
C MET A 1 -7.35 -4.17 23.27
N GLY A 2 -6.93 -4.18 22.00
CA GLY A 2 -5.60 -4.66 21.58
C GLY A 2 -4.43 -3.85 22.15
N LYS A 3 -3.59 -4.50 22.98
CA LYS A 3 -2.49 -3.90 23.75
C LYS A 3 -1.39 -3.22 22.90
N ASN A 4 -1.39 -3.39 21.57
CA ASN A 4 -0.34 -2.89 20.68
C ASN A 4 -0.85 -1.97 19.55
N LYS A 5 -2.11 -1.51 19.58
CA LYS A 5 -2.69 -0.72 18.48
C LYS A 5 -1.92 0.58 18.21
N LEU A 6 -1.57 1.33 19.26
CA LEU A 6 -0.82 2.59 19.15
C LEU A 6 0.60 2.38 18.61
N ALA A 7 1.28 1.32 19.08
CA ALA A 7 2.62 0.97 18.60
C ALA A 7 2.62 0.66 17.10
N ARG A 8 1.63 -0.10 16.62
CA ARG A 8 1.49 -0.39 15.17
C ARG A 8 1.24 0.87 14.35
N PHE A 9 0.44 1.81 14.83
CA PHE A 9 0.26 3.09 14.13
C PHE A 9 1.53 3.94 14.11
N ALA A 10 2.35 3.90 15.16
CA ALA A 10 3.63 4.60 15.17
C ALA A 10 4.60 3.99 14.15
N GLU A 11 4.64 2.66 14.04
CA GLU A 11 5.45 1.95 13.05
C GLU A 11 5.04 2.29 11.61
N ASN A 12 3.73 2.34 11.32
CA ASN A 12 3.25 2.71 9.99
C ASN A 12 3.75 4.08 9.49
N LYS A 13 4.08 5.02 10.40
CA LYS A 13 4.58 6.36 10.03
C LYS A 13 6.01 6.36 9.53
N ILE A 14 6.80 5.33 9.86
CA ILE A 14 8.22 5.25 9.50
C ILE A 14 8.46 4.30 8.31
N LEU A 15 7.48 3.48 7.94
CA LEU A 15 7.59 2.53 6.85
C LEU A 15 7.45 3.27 5.50
N PRO A 16 8.48 3.28 4.63
CA PRO A 16 8.47 4.05 3.38
C PRO A 16 7.47 3.49 2.35
N ASN A 17 7.07 2.23 2.50
CA ASN A 17 6.11 1.54 1.66
C ASN A 17 4.66 1.66 2.17
N VAL A 18 4.41 2.38 3.26
CA VAL A 18 3.06 2.62 3.78
C VAL A 18 2.60 4.00 3.36
N ILE A 19 1.50 4.05 2.60
CA ILE A 19 0.84 5.30 2.26
C ILE A 19 -0.41 5.43 3.14
N GLN A 20 -0.41 6.42 4.02
CA GLN A 20 -1.49 6.66 4.97
C GLN A 20 -2.03 8.10 4.79
N PRO A 21 -2.97 8.32 3.85
CA PRO A 21 -3.59 9.63 3.68
C PRO A 21 -4.39 10.01 4.93
N THR A 22 -4.53 11.31 5.17
CA THR A 22 -5.51 11.77 6.16
C THR A 22 -6.93 11.46 5.66
N ARG A 23 -7.91 11.52 6.57
CA ARG A 23 -9.31 11.34 6.19
C ARG A 23 -9.75 12.39 5.17
N GLU A 24 -9.26 13.61 5.29
CA GLU A 24 -9.58 14.70 4.38
C GLU A 24 -9.00 14.44 2.99
N ASP A 25 -7.73 14.04 2.88
CA ASP A 25 -7.10 13.69 1.59
C ASP A 25 -7.84 12.55 0.89
N ALA A 26 -8.22 11.52 1.66
CA ALA A 26 -8.94 10.37 1.13
C ALA A 26 -10.32 10.72 0.55
N LEU A 27 -10.99 11.73 1.11
CA LEU A 27 -12.34 12.16 0.71
C LEU A 27 -12.33 13.24 -0.36
N ASN A 28 -11.40 14.19 -0.27
CA ASN A 28 -11.38 15.40 -1.10
C ASN A 28 -10.56 15.22 -2.39
N GLY A 29 -9.88 14.09 -2.55
CA GLY A 29 -9.14 13.76 -3.78
C GLY A 29 -7.76 13.24 -3.47
N PHE A 30 -7.65 11.94 -3.24
CA PHE A 30 -6.36 11.31 -2.98
C PHE A 30 -5.46 11.34 -4.22
N ASP A 31 -4.23 11.84 -4.08
CA ASP A 31 -3.32 12.13 -5.20
C ASP A 31 -3.08 10.95 -6.14
N LEU A 32 -2.94 9.74 -5.59
CA LEU A 32 -2.67 8.53 -6.37
C LEU A 32 -3.94 7.91 -6.98
N LYS A 33 -5.12 8.46 -6.72
CA LYS A 33 -6.38 7.95 -7.31
C LYS A 33 -6.29 8.03 -8.84
N GLY A 34 -6.28 6.86 -9.47
CA GLY A 34 -6.11 6.72 -10.93
C GLY A 34 -4.67 6.88 -11.44
N LYS A 35 -3.70 7.19 -10.57
CA LYS A 35 -2.30 7.49 -10.95
C LYS A 35 -1.27 6.51 -10.38
N TRP A 36 -1.71 5.40 -9.78
CA TRP A 36 -0.81 4.39 -9.23
C TRP A 36 0.24 3.88 -10.23
N ARG A 37 -0.13 3.67 -11.50
CA ARG A 37 0.80 3.24 -12.55
C ARG A 37 1.81 4.32 -12.91
N THR A 38 1.36 5.54 -13.14
CA THR A 38 2.20 6.63 -13.65
C THR A 38 3.12 7.20 -12.58
N ASP A 39 2.59 7.42 -11.38
CA ASP A 39 3.27 8.25 -10.38
C ASP A 39 3.98 7.39 -9.32
N PHE A 40 3.44 6.20 -8.99
CA PHE A 40 4.02 5.30 -8.00
C PHE A 40 4.87 4.18 -8.61
N PHE A 41 4.28 3.29 -9.42
CA PHE A 41 4.99 2.13 -10.00
C PHE A 41 5.84 2.47 -11.23
N LYS A 42 5.52 3.57 -11.92
CA LYS A 42 6.19 4.09 -13.13
C LYS A 42 6.30 3.07 -14.26
N ASN A 43 5.24 2.28 -14.44
CA ASN A 43 5.13 1.28 -15.50
C ASN A 43 3.64 0.97 -15.81
N ASP A 44 3.39 0.24 -16.89
CA ASP A 44 2.05 -0.11 -17.36
C ASP A 44 1.54 -1.48 -16.88
N ASN A 45 2.22 -2.11 -15.92
CA ASN A 45 1.86 -3.44 -15.44
C ASN A 45 0.47 -3.43 -14.76
N PRO A 46 -0.26 -4.56 -14.82
CA PRO A 46 -1.50 -4.72 -14.07
C PRO A 46 -1.26 -4.57 -12.56
N ILE A 47 -2.23 -4.00 -11.86
CA ILE A 47 -2.18 -3.83 -10.40
C ILE A 47 -3.07 -4.90 -9.75
N VAL A 48 -2.52 -5.59 -8.76
CA VAL A 48 -3.22 -6.55 -7.90
C VAL A 48 -3.33 -5.95 -6.50
N LEU A 49 -4.54 -5.96 -5.94
CA LEU A 49 -4.84 -5.47 -4.60
C LEU A 49 -5.10 -6.65 -3.66
N GLU A 50 -4.37 -6.70 -2.55
CA GLU A 50 -4.65 -7.58 -1.42
C GLU A 50 -5.39 -6.80 -0.33
N LEU A 51 -6.53 -7.32 0.14
CA LEU A 51 -7.28 -6.72 1.24
C LEU A 51 -6.94 -7.46 2.53
N GLY A 52 -6.27 -6.76 3.45
CA GLY A 52 -5.87 -7.34 4.74
C GLY A 52 -4.53 -8.09 4.70
N CYS A 53 -3.50 -7.49 4.08
CA CYS A 53 -2.17 -8.10 3.89
C CYS A 53 -1.37 -8.39 5.18
N GLY A 54 -1.83 -7.93 6.34
CA GLY A 54 -1.11 -8.06 7.60
C GLY A 54 0.22 -7.29 7.60
N LYS A 55 1.34 -7.99 7.41
CA LYS A 55 2.68 -7.42 7.24
C LYS A 55 3.17 -7.38 5.79
N GLY A 56 2.33 -7.80 4.84
CA GLY A 56 2.63 -7.75 3.41
C GLY A 56 3.48 -8.91 2.87
N GLU A 57 3.76 -9.94 3.68
CA GLU A 57 4.62 -11.07 3.29
C GLU A 57 4.09 -11.79 2.03
N TYR A 58 2.77 -11.94 1.92
CA TYR A 58 2.13 -12.57 0.78
C TYR A 58 2.25 -11.71 -0.48
N SER A 59 1.84 -10.43 -0.42
CA SER A 59 2.04 -9.47 -1.51
C SER A 59 3.51 -9.38 -1.98
N VAL A 60 4.48 -9.36 -1.06
CA VAL A 60 5.91 -9.33 -1.40
C VAL A 60 6.35 -10.63 -2.10
N GLY A 61 5.88 -11.78 -1.62
CA GLY A 61 6.15 -13.07 -2.25
C GLY A 61 5.60 -13.13 -3.68
N LEU A 62 4.36 -12.67 -3.89
CA LEU A 62 3.75 -12.63 -5.22
C LEU A 62 4.47 -11.64 -6.16
N ALA A 63 4.88 -10.47 -5.65
CA ALA A 63 5.65 -9.50 -6.44
C ALA A 63 7.00 -10.06 -6.93
N LYS A 64 7.65 -10.91 -6.13
CA LYS A 64 8.89 -11.59 -6.53
C LYS A 64 8.64 -12.67 -7.59
N THR A 65 7.52 -13.40 -7.47
CA THR A 65 7.17 -14.49 -8.42
C THR A 65 6.64 -13.96 -9.74
N PHE A 66 5.92 -12.83 -9.72
CA PHE A 66 5.27 -12.21 -10.89
C PHE A 66 5.78 -10.78 -11.10
N PRO A 67 7.01 -10.60 -11.59
CA PRO A 67 7.62 -9.28 -11.76
C PRO A 67 6.91 -8.43 -12.82
N GLU A 68 6.06 -9.03 -13.66
CA GLU A 68 5.23 -8.29 -14.63
C GLU A 68 3.94 -7.72 -14.03
N LYS A 69 3.75 -7.79 -12.70
CA LYS A 69 2.56 -7.24 -12.01
C LYS A 69 2.99 -6.35 -10.85
N ASN A 70 2.20 -5.33 -10.59
CA ASN A 70 2.34 -4.44 -9.45
C ASN A 70 1.42 -4.91 -8.32
N PHE A 71 1.91 -4.98 -7.08
CA PHE A 71 1.13 -5.43 -5.93
C PHE A 71 0.97 -4.31 -4.89
N ILE A 72 -0.24 -4.14 -4.38
CA ILE A 72 -0.59 -3.27 -3.26
C ILE A 72 -1.25 -4.15 -2.20
N GLY A 73 -0.76 -4.10 -0.95
CA GLY A 73 -1.31 -4.85 0.18
C GLY A 73 -1.66 -3.95 1.35
#